data_AF-A0A1L8CRR0-F1
#
_entry.id   AF-A0A1L8CRR0-F1
#
_cell.length_a   1.000
_cell.length_b   1.000
_cell.length_c   1.000
_cell.angle_alpha   90.00
_cell.angle_beta   90.00
_cell.angle_gamma   90.00
#
_symmetry.space_group_name_H-M   'P 1'
#
loop_
_entity.id
_entity.type
_entity.pdbx_description
1 polymer ?
#
loop_
_entity_poly.entity_id
_entity_poly.type
_entity_poly.pdbx_seq_one_letter_code
_entity_poly.pdbx_strand_id
1 'polypeptide(L)'
;MNIFALISDIIYYVATILFVLFVAGVVLAFSSIFGFLLGAFLQSIIGKWAFWPGFVLGVIIFIVYLYEKIFGDDKPRKSPSPFAINRRIKFVKHYFSKK
;
A
#
# COMPACT_ATOMS: atom_id res chain seq x y z
N MET A 1 -39.09 5.95 22.40
CA MET A 1 -38.18 5.40 21.37
C MET A 1 -38.58 3.94 21.18
N ASN A 2 -39.03 3.55 20.00
CA ASN A 2 -39.60 2.21 19.78
C ASN A 2 -38.51 1.14 19.95
N ILE A 3 -38.77 0.14 20.79
CA ILE A 3 -37.86 -0.99 21.07
C ILE A 3 -37.34 -1.65 19.77
N PHE A 4 -38.16 -1.65 18.72
CA PHE A 4 -37.78 -2.10 17.38
C PHE A 4 -36.63 -1.30 16.75
N ALA A 5 -36.58 0.03 16.92
CA ALA A 5 -35.50 0.86 16.40
C ALA A 5 -34.18 0.54 17.12
N LEU A 6 -34.23 0.33 18.43
CA LEU A 6 -33.06 -0.02 19.23
C LEU A 6 -32.46 -1.39 18.83
N ILE A 7 -33.33 -2.39 18.59
CA ILE A 7 -32.90 -3.72 18.13
C ILE A 7 -32.30 -3.62 16.71
N SER A 8 -32.93 -2.86 15.82
CA SER A 8 -32.41 -2.61 14.46
C SER A 8 -31.03 -1.97 14.48
N ASP A 9 -30.81 -0.96 15.33
CA ASP A 9 -29.52 -0.29 15.46
C ASP A 9 -28.45 -1.24 16.00
N ILE A 10 -28.75 -2.04 17.02
CA ILE A 10 -27.81 -3.04 17.56
C ILE A 10 -27.41 -4.05 16.47
N ILE A 11 -28.37 -4.58 15.72
CA ILE A 11 -28.09 -5.51 14.62
C ILE A 11 -27.20 -4.85 13.56
N TYR A 12 -27.48 -3.59 13.21
CA TYR A 12 -26.68 -2.83 12.25
C TYR A 12 -25.23 -2.64 12.73
N TYR A 13 -25.03 -2.27 13.99
CA TYR A 13 -23.68 -2.11 14.55
C TYR A 13 -22.92 -3.43 14.59
N VAL A 14 -23.56 -4.51 15.05
CA VAL A 14 -22.94 -5.84 15.11
C VAL A 14 -22.57 -6.31 13.70
N ALA A 15 -23.47 -6.15 12.73
CA ALA A 15 -23.21 -6.50 11.33
C ALA A 15 -22.05 -5.69 10.75
N THR A 16 -21.99 -4.39 11.05
CA THR A 16 -20.91 -3.51 10.58
C THR A 16 -19.55 -3.92 11.17
N ILE A 17 -19.49 -4.22 12.48
CA ILE A 17 -18.26 -4.69 13.13
C ILE A 17 -17.79 -6.02 12.51
N LEU A 18 -18.70 -6.98 12.34
CA LEU A 18 -18.39 -8.27 11.72
C LEU A 18 -17.90 -8.09 10.29
N PHE A 19 -18.52 -7.20 9.52
CA PHE A 19 -18.11 -6.90 8.16
C PHE A 19 -16.71 -6.27 8.11
N VAL A 20 -16.41 -5.29 8.98
CA VAL A 20 -15.09 -4.66 9.06
C VAL A 20 -14.02 -5.70 9.43
N LEU A 21 -14.30 -6.57 10.39
CA LEU A 21 -13.39 -7.65 10.78
C LEU A 21 -13.15 -8.63 9.62
N PHE A 22 -14.20 -8.99 8.88
CA PHE A 22 -14.08 -9.84 7.70
C PHE A 22 -13.18 -9.21 6.63
N VAL A 23 -13.44 -7.94 6.28
CA VAL A 23 -12.63 -7.20 5.30
C VAL A 23 -11.18 -7.09 5.76
N ALA A 24 -10.94 -6.74 7.02
CA ALA A 24 -9.59 -6.66 7.58
C ALA A 24 -8.87 -8.02 7.52
N GLY A 25 -9.56 -9.12 7.86
CA GLY A 25 -9.01 -10.47 7.77
C GLY A 25 -8.63 -10.87 6.35
N VAL A 26 -9.48 -10.56 5.37
CA VAL A 26 -9.19 -10.80 3.95
C VAL A 26 -7.98 -10.00 3.50
N VAL A 27 -7.91 -8.70 3.83
CA VAL A 27 -6.76 -7.84 3.48
C VAL A 27 -5.47 -8.39 4.09
N LEU A 28 -5.47 -8.81 5.36
CA LEU A 28 -4.30 -9.39 6.01
C LEU A 28 -3.87 -10.71 5.34
N ALA A 29 -4.83 -11.58 4.99
CA ALA A 29 -4.53 -12.84 4.30
C ALA A 29 -3.85 -12.60 2.95
N PHE A 30 -4.36 -11.68 2.13
CA PHE A 30 -3.71 -11.33 0.85
C PHE A 30 -2.36 -10.65 1.05
N SER A 31 -2.24 -9.76 2.05
CA SER A 31 -0.99 -9.08 2.37
C SER A 31 0.10 -10.08 2.77
N SER A 32 -0.28 -11.16 3.47
CA SER A 32 0.66 -12.19 3.92
C SER A 32 1.35 -12.94 2.76
N ILE A 33 0.67 -13.07 1.61
CA ILE A 33 1.26 -13.68 0.40
C ILE A 33 2.40 -12.81 -0.14
N PHE A 34 2.17 -11.49 -0.24
CA PHE A 34 3.19 -10.53 -0.69
C PHE A 34 4.33 -10.40 0.32
N GLY A 35 4.01 -10.38 1.62
CA GLY A 35 4.99 -10.49 2.69
C GLY A 35 5.87 -11.72 2.51
N PHE A 36 5.26 -12.90 2.33
CA PHE A 36 5.98 -14.15 2.17
C PHE A 36 6.93 -14.12 0.97
N LEU A 37 6.47 -13.64 -0.19
CA LEU A 37 7.28 -13.48 -1.39
C LEU A 37 8.49 -12.57 -1.15
N LEU A 38 8.28 -11.40 -0.54
CA LEU A 38 9.37 -10.46 -0.25
C LEU A 38 10.34 -11.02 0.80
N GLY A 39 9.82 -11.63 1.86
CA GLY A 39 10.61 -12.29 2.90
C GLY A 39 11.46 -13.42 2.33
N ALA A 40 10.89 -14.28 1.48
CA ALA A 40 11.62 -15.37 0.82
C ALA A 40 12.72 -14.83 -0.12
N PHE A 41 12.44 -13.74 -0.84
CA PHE A 41 13.43 -13.08 -1.69
C PHE A 41 14.60 -12.51 -0.87
N LEU A 42 14.32 -11.78 0.22
CA LEU A 42 15.36 -11.27 1.11
C LEU A 42 16.15 -12.40 1.79
N GLN A 43 15.48 -13.48 2.18
CA GLN A 43 16.11 -14.66 2.74
C GLN A 43 17.13 -15.29 1.79
N SER A 44 16.83 -15.31 0.48
CA SER A 44 17.73 -15.84 -0.55
C SER A 44 19.01 -15.02 -0.69
N ILE A 45 18.92 -13.69 -0.52
CA ILE A 45 20.05 -12.77 -0.77
C ILE A 45 20.91 -12.56 0.50
N ILE A 46 20.27 -12.33 1.64
CA ILE A 46 20.92 -11.82 2.86
C ILE A 46 20.93 -12.89 3.98
N GLY A 47 20.19 -13.98 3.79
CA GLY A 47 20.14 -15.12 4.72
C GLY A 47 18.85 -15.19 5.55
N LYS A 48 18.68 -16.30 6.28
CA LYS A 48 17.43 -16.70 6.98
C LYS A 48 16.84 -15.64 7.92
N TRP A 49 17.69 -14.85 8.57
CA TRP A 49 17.31 -13.76 9.48
C TRP A 49 16.51 -12.65 8.79
N ALA A 50 16.73 -12.44 7.48
CA ALA A 50 16.08 -11.38 6.70
C ALA A 50 14.64 -11.72 6.27
N PHE A 51 14.20 -12.97 6.48
CA PHE A 51 12.84 -13.39 6.15
C PHE A 51 11.79 -12.59 6.91
N TRP A 52 11.88 -12.53 8.24
CA TRP A 52 10.88 -11.86 9.08
C TRP A 52 10.81 -10.36 8.82
N PRO A 53 11.93 -9.60 8.76
CA PRO A 53 11.91 -8.20 8.35
C PRO A 53 11.32 -8.00 6.96
N GLY A 54 11.70 -8.84 5.98
CA GLY A 54 11.17 -8.79 4.62
C GLY A 54 9.67 -9.09 4.54
N PHE A 55 9.19 -10.04 5.35
CA PHE A 55 7.79 -10.38 5.47
C PHE A 55 6.97 -9.20 5.97
N VAL A 56 7.37 -8.62 7.10
CA VAL A 56 6.66 -7.47 7.70
C VAL A 56 6.68 -6.27 6.76
N LEU A 57 7.83 -5.98 6.14
CA LEU A 57 7.92 -4.92 5.13
C LEU A 57 6.98 -5.16 3.95
N GLY A 58 6.92 -6.39 3.43
CA GLY A 58 6.06 -6.71 2.30
C GLY A 58 4.58 -6.57 2.61
N VAL A 59 4.16 -6.97 3.83
CA VAL A 59 2.80 -6.76 4.32
C VAL A 59 2.48 -5.27 4.41
N ILE A 60 3.35 -4.46 5.04
CA ILE A 60 3.13 -3.02 5.20
C ILE A 60 3.05 -2.31 3.84
N ILE A 61 3.99 -2.58 2.94
CA ILE A 61 4.00 -1.98 1.60
C ILE A 61 2.72 -2.30 0.85
N PHE A 62 2.25 -3.55 0.93
CA PHE A 62 1.03 -3.95 0.25
C PHE A 62 -0.22 -3.28 0.85
N ILE A 63 -0.33 -3.19 2.17
CA ILE A 63 -1.44 -2.49 2.83
C ILE A 63 -1.47 -1.01 2.45
N VAL A 64 -0.30 -0.34 2.47
CA VAL A 64 -0.19 1.07 2.06
C VAL A 64 -0.56 1.24 0.59
N TYR A 65 -0.08 0.36 -0.29
CA TYR A 65 -0.45 0.39 -1.72
C TYR A 65 -1.96 0.19 -1.93
N LEU A 66 -2.58 -0.73 -1.20
CA LEU A 66 -4.01 -0.99 -1.28
C LEU A 66 -4.81 0.22 -0.78
N TYR A 67 -4.36 0.83 0.32
CA TYR A 67 -4.94 2.04 0.87
C TYR A 67 -4.83 3.22 -0.11
N GLU A 68 -3.64 3.47 -0.68
CA GLU A 68 -3.45 4.51 -1.71
C GLU A 68 -4.28 4.24 -2.96
N LYS A 69 -4.46 2.99 -3.36
CA LYS A 69 -5.23 2.68 -4.57
C LYS A 69 -6.74 2.84 -4.38
N ILE A 70 -7.25 2.61 -3.16
CA ILE A 70 -8.69 2.67 -2.86
C ILE A 70 -9.10 4.07 -2.38
N PHE A 71 -8.25 4.71 -1.58
CA PHE A 71 -8.54 6.00 -0.91
C PHE A 71 -7.60 7.13 -1.31
N GLY A 72 -6.53 6.83 -2.06
CA GLY A 72 -5.66 7.86 -2.59
C GLY A 72 -6.40 8.66 -3.63
N ASP A 73 -6.52 9.95 -3.34
CA ASP A 73 -6.95 10.99 -4.26
C ASP A 73 -6.17 10.81 -5.57
N ASP A 74 -6.86 10.50 -6.68
CA ASP A 74 -6.33 10.44 -8.04
C ASP A 74 -5.87 11.85 -8.46
N LYS A 75 -4.88 12.39 -7.77
CA LYS A 75 -4.14 13.53 -8.27
C LYS A 75 -3.38 12.97 -9.46
N PRO A 76 -3.73 13.34 -10.71
CA PRO A 76 -2.96 12.90 -11.84
C PRO A 76 -1.53 13.29 -11.53
N ARG A 77 -0.61 12.31 -11.49
CA ARG A 77 0.83 12.58 -11.49
C ARG A 77 1.02 13.53 -12.66
N LYS A 78 1.17 14.83 -12.39
CA LYS A 78 1.42 15.84 -13.41
C LYS A 78 2.64 15.31 -14.15
N SER A 79 2.43 14.84 -15.37
CA SER A 79 3.54 14.47 -16.23
C SER A 79 4.41 15.73 -16.28
N PRO A 80 5.71 15.63 -15.95
CA PRO A 80 6.56 16.79 -15.98
C PRO A 80 6.47 17.37 -17.40
N SER A 81 6.12 18.65 -17.49
CA SER A 81 5.94 19.31 -18.78
C SER A 81 7.18 19.04 -19.67
N PRO A 82 7.01 18.91 -20.99
CA PRO A 82 8.12 18.67 -21.91
C PRO A 82 9.28 19.66 -21.71
N PHE A 83 8.95 20.89 -21.30
CA PHE A 83 9.91 21.94 -20.95
C PHE A 83 10.77 21.61 -19.71
N ALA A 84 10.17 21.06 -18.65
CA ALA A 84 10.89 20.67 -17.45
C ALA A 84 11.85 19.50 -17.72
N ILE A 85 11.46 18.57 -18.58
CA ILE A 85 12.31 17.45 -19.02
C ILE A 85 13.48 17.99 -19.85
N ASN A 86 13.21 18.84 -20.84
CA ASN A 86 14.24 19.38 -21.73
C ASN A 86 15.27 20.25 -20.98
N ARG A 87 14.82 20.99 -19.95
CA ARG A 87 15.71 21.75 -19.05
C ARG A 87 16.63 20.83 -18.24
N ARG A 88 16.10 19.73 -17.68
CA ARG A 88 16.92 18.75 -16.94
C ARG A 88 17.96 18.09 -17.84
N ILE A 89 17.59 17.69 -19.05
CA ILE A 89 18.52 17.10 -20.04
C ILE A 89 19.63 18.10 -20.40
N LYS A 90 19.28 19.37 -20.63
CA LYS A 90 20.27 20.42 -20.96
C LYS A 90 21.25 20.68 -19.82
N PHE A 91 20.78 20.69 -18.56
CA PHE A 91 21.65 20.83 -17.39
C PHE A 91 22.60 19.64 -17.22
N VAL A 92 22.09 18.41 -17.35
CA VAL A 92 22.92 17.20 -17.29
C VAL A 92 23.99 17.24 -18.38
N LYS A 93 23.60 17.56 -19.62
CA LYS A 93 24.55 17.65 -20.74
C LYS A 93 25.64 18.70 -20.51
N HIS A 94 25.30 19.86 -19.95
CA HIS A 94 26.30 20.90 -19.64
C HIS A 94 27.27 20.48 -18.51
N TYR A 95 26.77 19.76 -17.51
CA TYR A 95 27.58 19.31 -16.38
C TYR A 95 28.59 18.23 -16.77
N PHE A 96 28.20 17.30 -17.65
CA PHE A 96 29.07 16.22 -18.15
C PHE A 96 29.94 16.62 -19.34
N SER A 97 29.64 17.73 -20.03
CA SER A 97 30.45 18.26 -21.13
C SER A 97 31.60 19.18 -20.68
N LYS A 98 31.69 19.50 -19.38
CA LYS A 98 32.76 20.32 -18.79
C LYS A 98 33.86 19.51 -18.10
N LYS A 99 33.85 18.18 -18.25
CA LYS A 99 35.01 17.31 -18.03
C LYS A 99 35.65 17.01 -19.37
#